data_AF-A0A2K3P0F2-F1
#
_entry.id   AF-A0A2K3P0F2-F1
#
_cell.length_a   1.000
_cell.length_b   1.000
_cell.length_c   1.000
_cell.angle_alpha   90.00
_cell.angle_beta   90.00
_cell.angle_gamma   90.00
#
_symmetry.space_group_name_H-M   'P 1'
#
loop_
_entity.id
_entity.type
_entity.pdbx_description
1 polymer ?
#
loop_
_entity_poly.entity_id
_entity_poly.type
_entity_poly.pdbx_seq_one_letter_code
_entity_poly.pdbx_strand_id
1 'polypeptide(L)'
;MMGLTVVNNREHYGVFPLRGKLPNATRASMKKVLKNNVINNLTRILGLVCDENFLGKKNGVDISKSLRYGRILLMMDQDHDGSHIKGLVINLIHRMWPTLVRTTDCQFIYQFTTPIVKATHSKSDMVKSFYTIQAFEDWRKDENDVSSWTTKYYKGLGNSTDQEAIDYFKEMDKSINIFTWKDELDSKAIEVAFDKTKVKDRKDWILSFQAGKDHASHRYLNTELSPVTRYLFCNDDDKILNYNMDENGKTIEPKWFLPVIPMVLVNGSQGIGIGWNSFVPKYNPKDIINNIKRKFNGESIEENKMTPWYKGFKGTIVQKDKGIYHIDGLVTHGKGYTYHIKELPIGTSIEGYKKYLKSISKGTAKNNTPLIKTFEQIGDSRTVGFHIEFIQAPSKDDDLIEILNLRTTISTNDMHLYNEENHIEKFNSAEKILEHFYYERLEKYKKRWDVMLENIESDLIDMENTKKFLMLARSRKFDFLTEDSKDLRKICMDHNIAADSIQSLLSLPLSAFSNEGLKKVEDKIQEKEEEKNALFNKTEIQLWKDDLDTFEEEWQKEEASWKSDTMSQACPICEPPINSNADMGQELLGRGKRTIKKPGHFNAFYLE
;
A
#
# COMPACT_ATOMS: atom_id res chain seq x y z
N MET A 1 31.44 10.32 21.73
CA MET A 1 32.29 11.13 22.64
C MET A 1 33.30 11.99 21.89
N MET A 2 33.74 11.59 20.68
CA MET A 2 34.74 12.35 19.90
C MET A 2 34.30 13.77 19.52
N GLY A 3 33.02 14.03 19.22
CA GLY A 3 32.55 15.40 18.94
C GLY A 3 32.79 16.42 20.08
N LEU A 4 32.86 15.98 21.34
CA LEU A 4 33.13 16.87 22.48
C LEU A 4 34.59 17.32 22.60
N THR A 5 35.53 16.68 21.88
CA THR A 5 36.92 17.16 21.86
C THR A 5 37.06 18.47 21.11
N VAL A 6 36.10 18.79 20.24
CA VAL A 6 36.13 19.93 19.33
C VAL A 6 35.45 21.15 19.90
N VAL A 7 34.34 20.93 20.61
CA VAL A 7 33.62 22.02 21.31
C VAL A 7 34.44 22.56 22.49
N ASN A 8 35.55 21.90 22.86
CA ASN A 8 36.50 22.29 23.90
C ASN A 8 35.84 22.80 25.19
N ASN A 9 34.70 22.21 25.55
CA ASN A 9 33.87 22.71 26.64
C ASN A 9 33.19 21.59 27.42
N ARG A 10 34.02 20.69 27.98
CA ARG A 10 33.56 19.74 29.03
C ARG A 10 33.02 20.48 30.27
N GLU A 11 33.22 21.78 30.38
CA GLU A 11 32.65 22.64 31.43
C GLU A 11 31.15 22.90 31.22
N HIS A 12 30.64 22.84 29.97
CA HIS A 12 29.24 23.14 29.66
C HIS A 12 28.44 21.95 29.12
N TYR A 13 29.09 20.90 28.64
CA TYR A 13 28.43 19.74 28.02
C TYR A 13 28.73 18.42 28.75
N GLY A 14 27.69 17.77 29.24
CA GLY A 14 27.73 16.41 29.78
C GLY A 14 27.03 15.42 28.86
N VAL A 15 27.54 14.18 28.75
CA VAL A 15 26.89 13.09 27.99
C VAL A 15 26.39 12.02 28.94
N PHE A 16 25.14 11.62 28.74
CA PHE A 16 24.56 10.47 29.44
C PHE A 16 23.90 9.52 28.43
N PRO A 17 24.39 8.27 28.29
CA PRO A 17 23.80 7.32 27.35
C PRO A 17 22.51 6.73 27.93
N LEU A 18 21.40 6.85 27.19
CA LEU A 18 20.16 6.13 27.51
C LEU A 18 20.28 4.67 27.08
N ARG A 19 20.08 3.75 28.01
CA ARG A 19 20.05 2.31 27.73
C ARG A 19 18.61 1.85 27.50
N GLY A 20 18.25 1.67 26.23
CA GLY A 20 16.91 1.21 25.81
C GLY A 20 15.81 2.24 26.00
N LYS A 21 14.56 1.80 25.84
CA LYS A 21 13.36 2.65 25.95
C LYS A 21 13.04 2.96 27.41
N LEU A 22 12.84 4.23 27.72
CA LEU A 22 12.35 4.65 29.03
C LEU A 22 10.96 4.06 29.30
N PRO A 23 10.62 3.75 30.56
CA PRO A 23 9.26 3.34 30.88
C PRO A 23 8.31 4.50 30.60
N ASN A 24 7.15 4.20 30.02
CA ASN A 24 6.10 5.19 29.86
C ASN A 24 5.65 5.70 31.25
N ALA A 25 5.91 6.99 31.52
CA ALA A 25 5.62 7.65 32.79
C ALA A 25 4.14 7.98 32.97
N THR A 26 3.37 8.06 31.88
CA THR A 26 1.94 8.36 31.92
C THR A 26 1.19 7.25 32.65
N ARG A 27 0.50 7.61 33.74
CA ARG A 27 -0.22 6.68 34.63
C ARG A 27 0.61 5.53 35.21
N ALA A 28 1.93 5.57 35.12
CA ALA A 28 2.77 4.68 35.92
C ALA A 28 2.69 5.11 37.39
N SER A 29 2.60 4.14 38.31
CA SER A 29 2.71 4.43 39.74
C SER A 29 4.07 5.11 40.02
N MET A 30 4.11 6.13 40.88
CA MET A 30 5.34 6.83 41.24
C MET A 30 6.44 5.86 41.70
N LYS A 31 6.08 4.84 42.49
CA LYS A 31 6.98 3.74 42.90
C LYS A 31 7.68 3.05 41.72
N LYS A 32 7.01 2.87 40.58
CA LYS A 32 7.56 2.24 39.36
C LYS A 32 8.51 3.17 38.62
N VAL A 33 8.15 4.46 38.54
CA VAL A 33 8.99 5.49 37.91
C VAL A 33 10.27 5.68 38.73
N LEU A 34 10.15 5.80 40.05
CA LEU A 34 11.26 5.95 41.00
C LEU A 34 12.11 4.69 41.17
N LYS A 35 11.61 3.50 40.82
CA LYS A 35 12.43 2.27 40.80
C LYS A 35 13.32 2.17 39.55
N ASN A 36 13.08 3.01 38.53
CA ASN A 36 13.87 2.96 37.30
C ASN A 36 15.22 3.68 37.48
N ASN A 37 16.32 2.91 37.42
CA ASN A 37 17.67 3.44 37.60
C ASN A 37 18.05 4.50 36.56
N VAL A 38 17.56 4.41 35.32
CA VAL A 38 17.85 5.41 34.27
C VAL A 38 17.20 6.75 34.62
N ILE A 39 15.95 6.72 35.10
CA ILE A 39 15.24 7.94 35.53
C ILE A 39 15.89 8.54 36.78
N ASN A 40 16.26 7.71 37.77
CA ASN A 40 16.97 8.19 38.96
C ASN A 40 18.34 8.80 38.65
N ASN A 41 19.05 8.24 37.68
CA ASN A 41 20.32 8.82 37.23
C ASN A 41 20.06 10.16 36.54
N LEU A 42 19.05 10.23 35.66
CA LEU A 42 18.69 11.45 34.95
C LEU A 42 18.24 12.57 35.90
N THR A 43 17.45 12.26 36.93
CA THR A 43 17.03 13.25 37.95
C THR A 43 18.23 13.79 38.73
N ARG A 44 19.14 12.90 39.17
CA ARG A 44 20.36 13.29 39.89
C ARG A 44 21.29 14.14 39.03
N ILE A 45 21.46 13.78 37.75
CA ILE A 45 22.33 14.49 36.80
C ILE A 45 21.77 15.89 36.54
N LEU A 46 20.47 16.02 36.31
CA LEU A 46 19.83 17.31 36.02
C LEU A 46 19.59 18.16 37.28
N GLY A 47 19.71 17.58 38.49
CA GLY A 47 19.37 18.26 39.75
C GLY A 47 17.87 18.38 39.99
N LEU A 48 17.08 17.48 39.40
CA LEU A 48 15.63 17.47 39.54
C LEU A 48 15.22 16.72 40.82
N VAL A 49 14.30 17.32 41.58
CA VAL A 49 13.70 16.68 42.76
C VAL A 49 12.43 15.94 42.36
N CYS A 50 12.33 14.68 42.77
CA CYS A 50 11.10 13.89 42.70
C CYS A 50 10.53 13.73 44.12
N ASP A 51 9.71 14.69 44.58
CA ASP A 51 8.98 14.56 45.84
C ASP A 51 7.49 14.26 45.54
N GLU A 52 6.89 13.32 46.26
CA GLU A 52 5.45 13.03 46.19
C GLU A 52 4.61 14.28 46.58
N ASN A 53 5.16 15.19 47.40
CA ASN A 53 4.53 16.46 47.77
C ASN A 53 4.69 17.58 46.71
N PHE A 54 5.49 17.37 45.67
CA PHE A 54 5.71 18.36 44.58
C PHE A 54 4.59 18.30 43.53
N LEU A 55 3.94 17.15 43.38
CA LEU A 55 2.81 16.93 42.46
C LEU A 55 1.51 17.53 43.03
N GLY A 56 1.41 18.86 43.07
CA GLY A 56 0.17 19.52 43.50
C GLY A 56 0.25 21.00 43.87
N LYS A 57 1.45 21.58 44.03
CA LYS A 57 1.56 23.03 44.30
C LYS A 57 1.57 23.82 43.00
N LYS A 58 0.45 24.49 42.71
CA LYS A 58 0.25 25.49 41.64
C LYS A 58 1.13 26.75 41.75
N ASN A 59 2.06 26.82 42.70
CA ASN A 59 2.80 28.05 42.98
C ASN A 59 4.31 27.86 42.75
N GLY A 60 4.76 28.23 41.55
CA GLY A 60 5.83 29.21 41.36
C GLY A 60 7.19 28.99 42.02
N VAL A 61 7.69 27.76 42.17
CA VAL A 61 9.14 27.57 42.37
C VAL A 61 9.76 27.41 40.98
N ASP A 62 10.56 28.40 40.58
CA ASP A 62 11.29 28.39 39.33
C ASP A 62 12.44 27.36 39.42
N ILE A 63 12.11 26.11 39.12
CA ILE A 63 13.04 24.96 39.19
C ILE A 63 14.27 25.21 38.33
N SER A 64 14.16 26.04 37.27
CA SER A 64 15.26 26.38 36.36
C SER A 64 16.52 26.91 37.08
N LYS A 65 16.37 27.61 38.20
CA LYS A 65 17.49 28.17 39.00
C LYS A 65 18.21 27.15 39.88
N SER A 66 17.65 25.95 40.05
CA SER A 66 18.20 24.86 40.87
C SER A 66 18.77 23.70 40.06
N LEU A 67 18.63 23.72 38.74
CA LEU A 67 19.11 22.67 37.85
C LEU A 67 20.63 22.68 37.75
N ARG A 68 21.22 21.49 37.64
CA ARG A 68 22.66 21.31 37.35
C ARG A 68 22.96 21.55 35.86
N TYR A 69 21.97 21.37 35.00
CA TYR A 69 22.05 21.66 33.57
C TYR A 69 20.83 22.47 33.15
N GLY A 70 21.06 23.60 32.48
CA GLY A 70 19.98 24.48 32.04
C GLY A 70 19.22 23.97 30.81
N ARG A 71 19.75 22.98 30.08
CA ARG A 71 19.19 22.45 28.83
C ARG A 71 19.49 20.97 28.68
N ILE A 72 18.65 20.26 27.94
CA ILE A 72 18.90 18.90 27.48
C ILE A 72 18.95 18.86 25.95
N LEU A 73 19.91 18.10 25.42
CA LEU A 73 20.03 17.85 23.98
C LEU A 73 19.81 16.37 23.70
N LEU A 74 18.72 16.05 23.00
CA LEU A 74 18.35 14.69 22.63
C LEU A 74 19.06 14.29 21.34
N MET A 75 20.01 13.36 21.45
CA MET A 75 20.73 12.74 20.34
C MET A 75 20.26 11.30 20.18
N MET A 76 19.42 11.03 19.18
CA MET A 76 18.93 9.68 18.85
C MET A 76 19.07 9.44 17.34
N ASP A 77 19.02 8.18 16.93
CA ASP A 77 18.97 7.78 15.53
C ASP A 77 17.79 8.47 14.81
N GLN A 78 17.99 8.80 13.53
CA GLN A 78 16.96 9.43 12.69
C GLN A 78 16.04 8.36 12.09
N ASP A 79 15.46 7.55 12.97
CA ASP A 79 14.49 6.51 12.65
C ASP A 79 13.24 6.60 13.55
N HIS A 80 12.32 5.66 13.34
CA HIS A 80 11.07 5.60 14.11
C HIS A 80 11.29 5.28 15.59
N ASP A 81 12.33 4.50 15.93
CA ASP A 81 12.62 4.12 17.31
C ASP A 81 13.28 5.27 18.09
N GLY A 82 14.19 6.00 17.46
CA GLY A 82 14.76 7.24 17.99
C GLY A 82 13.68 8.29 18.22
N SER A 83 12.74 8.43 17.30
CA SER A 83 11.57 9.31 17.46
C SER A 83 10.69 8.89 18.65
N HIS A 84 10.47 7.59 18.83
CA HIS A 84 9.74 7.06 19.98
C HIS A 84 10.48 7.32 21.30
N ILE A 85 11.81 7.16 21.34
CA ILE A 85 12.61 7.47 22.54
C ILE A 85 12.52 8.95 22.90
N LYS A 86 12.62 9.87 21.90
CA LYS A 86 12.42 11.31 22.12
C LYS A 86 11.06 11.58 22.76
N GLY A 87 10.00 10.98 22.20
CA GLY A 87 8.65 11.11 22.74
C GLY A 87 8.52 10.59 24.19
N LEU A 88 9.17 9.49 24.54
CA LEU A 88 9.17 8.97 25.92
C LEU A 88 9.89 9.91 26.90
N VAL A 89 10.99 10.55 26.48
CA VAL A 89 11.69 11.56 27.30
C VAL A 89 10.80 12.79 27.49
N ILE A 90 10.20 13.30 26.42
CA ILE A 90 9.27 14.45 26.48
C ILE A 90 8.08 14.11 27.39
N ASN A 91 7.51 12.91 27.27
CA ASN A 91 6.41 12.45 28.11
C ASN A 91 6.80 12.39 29.60
N LEU A 92 8.01 11.88 29.91
CA LEU A 92 8.52 11.86 31.28
C LEU A 92 8.62 13.28 31.86
N ILE A 93 9.22 14.21 31.12
CA ILE A 93 9.40 15.60 31.56
C ILE A 93 8.05 16.31 31.68
N HIS A 94 7.16 16.16 30.69
CA HIS A 94 5.81 16.70 30.73
C HIS A 94 5.02 16.22 31.94
N ARG A 95 5.15 14.93 32.31
CA ARG A 95 4.43 14.34 33.44
C ARG A 95 4.95 14.80 34.80
N MET A 96 6.28 14.91 34.94
CA MET A 96 6.96 15.13 36.22
C MET A 96 7.25 16.61 36.48
N TRP A 97 7.62 17.35 35.43
CA TRP A 97 8.03 18.76 35.47
C TRP A 97 7.42 19.52 34.27
N PRO A 98 6.08 19.66 34.20
CA PRO A 98 5.41 20.27 33.04
C PRO A 98 5.88 21.70 32.76
N THR A 99 6.31 22.44 33.79
CA THR A 99 6.87 23.80 33.64
C THR A 99 8.09 23.82 32.72
N LEU A 100 8.97 22.81 32.76
CA LEU A 100 10.16 22.76 31.89
C LEU A 100 9.83 22.58 30.41
N VAL A 101 8.69 21.97 30.10
CA VAL A 101 8.21 21.86 28.71
C VAL A 101 7.53 23.16 28.27
N ARG A 102 6.81 23.82 29.19
CA ARG A 102 5.96 24.99 28.92
C ARG A 102 6.72 26.33 28.89
N THR A 103 7.97 26.38 29.34
CA THR A 103 8.75 27.63 29.37
C THR A 103 8.95 28.20 27.96
N THR A 104 8.54 29.45 27.75
CA THR A 104 8.71 30.20 26.49
C THR A 104 9.97 31.05 26.47
N ASP A 105 10.47 31.48 27.63
CA ASP A 105 11.59 32.43 27.74
C ASP A 105 12.96 31.77 27.59
N CYS A 106 13.07 30.48 27.96
CA CYS A 106 14.26 29.66 27.77
C CYS A 106 13.82 28.21 27.56
N GLN A 107 13.94 27.72 26.32
CA GLN A 107 13.55 26.37 25.98
C GLN A 107 14.51 25.38 26.64
N PHE A 108 13.95 24.32 27.23
CA PHE A 108 14.70 23.33 27.97
C PHE A 108 15.13 22.13 27.09
N ILE A 109 14.31 21.75 26.11
CA ILE A 109 14.48 20.52 25.31
C ILE A 109 14.93 20.88 23.89
N TYR A 110 16.09 20.37 23.52
CA TYR A 110 16.67 20.47 22.18
C TYR A 110 16.83 19.08 21.58
N GLN A 111 16.87 19.02 20.26
CA GLN A 111 17.21 17.82 19.50
C GLN A 111 18.45 18.09 18.67
N PHE A 112 19.36 17.14 18.64
CA PHE A 112 20.43 17.11 17.65
C PHE A 112 20.01 16.24 16.46
N THR A 113 20.28 16.72 15.26
CA THR A 113 19.83 16.09 14.00
C THR A 113 21.06 15.86 13.15
N THR A 114 21.34 14.62 12.79
CA THR A 114 22.38 14.28 11.81
C THR A 114 21.78 14.24 10.40
N PRO A 115 22.57 14.51 9.35
CA PRO A 115 22.15 14.27 7.98
C PRO A 115 21.70 12.81 7.80
N ILE A 116 20.65 12.60 7.00
CA ILE A 116 20.18 11.27 6.58
C ILE A 116 20.99 10.78 5.38
N VAL A 117 21.39 11.70 4.50
CA VAL A 117 22.18 11.41 3.30
C VAL A 117 23.36 12.38 3.22
N LYS A 118 24.54 11.88 2.85
CA LYS A 118 25.64 12.72 2.36
C LYS A 118 26.01 12.32 0.95
N ALA A 119 26.16 13.29 0.07
CA ALA A 119 26.71 13.13 -1.26
C ALA A 119 28.13 13.71 -1.28
N THR A 120 29.10 12.90 -1.70
CA THR A 120 30.51 13.29 -1.83
C THR A 120 30.90 13.27 -3.30
N HIS A 121 31.42 14.38 -3.82
CA HIS A 121 31.84 14.45 -5.21
C HIS A 121 33.14 13.65 -5.43
N SER A 122 33.21 12.87 -6.51
CA SER A 122 34.30 11.91 -6.76
C SER A 122 35.63 12.58 -7.12
N LYS A 123 35.60 13.81 -7.68
CA LYS A 123 36.80 14.54 -8.14
C LYS A 123 37.16 15.77 -7.31
N SER A 124 36.28 16.19 -6.40
CA SER A 124 36.51 17.35 -5.53
C SER A 124 36.14 17.01 -4.11
N ASP A 125 36.79 17.62 -3.12
CA ASP A 125 36.46 17.44 -1.68
C ASP A 125 35.12 18.07 -1.26
N MET A 126 34.19 18.24 -2.20
CA MET A 126 32.87 18.81 -1.96
C MET A 126 31.94 17.73 -1.39
N VAL A 127 31.37 18.02 -0.22
CA VAL A 127 30.40 17.16 0.47
C VAL A 127 29.11 17.94 0.70
N LYS A 128 27.98 17.41 0.21
CA LYS A 128 26.64 17.93 0.47
C LYS A 128 25.91 17.03 1.46
N SER A 129 25.30 17.64 2.47
CA SER A 129 24.59 16.93 3.54
C SER A 129 23.11 17.25 3.50
N PHE A 130 22.26 16.23 3.51
CA PHE A 130 20.81 16.33 3.42
C PHE A 130 20.16 15.76 4.68
N TYR A 131 19.28 16.54 5.29
CA TYR A 131 18.61 16.21 6.55
C TYR A 131 17.21 15.63 6.33
N THR A 132 16.71 15.67 5.09
CA THR A 132 15.46 15.04 4.66
C THR A 132 15.73 14.30 3.35
N ILE A 133 15.00 13.20 3.11
CA ILE A 133 15.06 12.49 1.83
C ILE A 133 14.59 13.40 0.70
N GLN A 134 13.54 14.20 0.93
CA GLN A 134 13.03 15.13 -0.07
C GLN A 134 14.08 16.13 -0.56
N ALA A 135 14.84 16.76 0.35
CA ALA A 135 15.88 17.72 -0.04
C ALA A 135 17.03 17.06 -0.82
N PHE A 136 17.32 15.78 -0.55
CA PHE A 136 18.28 15.01 -1.33
C PHE A 136 17.76 14.74 -2.74
N GLU A 137 16.51 14.30 -2.88
CA GLU A 137 15.89 14.02 -4.17
C GLU A 137 15.74 15.27 -5.03
N ASP A 138 15.36 16.41 -4.43
CA ASP A 138 15.25 17.69 -5.13
C ASP A 138 16.63 18.13 -5.66
N TRP A 139 17.67 18.06 -4.84
CA TRP A 139 19.04 18.35 -5.30
C TRP A 139 19.51 17.38 -6.38
N ARG A 140 19.23 16.08 -6.25
CA ARG A 140 19.63 15.06 -7.21
C ARG A 140 19.01 15.29 -8.59
N LYS A 141 17.79 15.84 -8.65
CA LYS A 141 17.11 16.20 -9.91
C LYS A 141 17.73 17.42 -10.59
N ASP A 142 18.20 18.38 -9.81
CA ASP A 142 18.77 19.64 -10.32
C ASP A 142 20.27 19.53 -10.65
N GLU A 143 20.95 18.49 -10.18
CA GLU A 143 22.39 18.29 -10.38
C GLU A 143 22.68 17.64 -11.74
N ASN A 144 23.40 18.36 -12.61
CA ASN A 144 23.66 17.93 -13.99
C ASN A 144 24.64 16.75 -14.11
N ASP A 145 25.47 16.50 -13.10
CA ASP A 145 26.45 15.41 -13.09
C ASP A 145 26.32 14.54 -11.85
N VAL A 146 25.16 13.93 -11.65
CA VAL A 146 24.89 12.99 -10.54
C VAL A 146 25.89 11.82 -10.52
N SER A 147 26.41 11.42 -11.68
CA SER A 147 27.33 10.28 -11.83
C SER A 147 28.67 10.51 -11.12
N SER A 148 29.09 11.76 -10.97
CA SER A 148 30.31 12.14 -10.25
C SER A 148 30.09 12.28 -8.73
N TRP A 149 28.95 11.84 -8.18
CA TRP A 149 28.69 11.88 -6.74
C TRP A 149 28.46 10.49 -6.16
N THR A 150 29.10 10.21 -5.03
CA THR A 150 28.87 9.00 -4.24
C THR A 150 28.01 9.35 -3.04
N THR A 151 26.89 8.66 -2.86
CA THR A 151 25.93 8.93 -1.78
C THR A 151 26.00 7.88 -0.68
N LYS A 152 25.94 8.31 0.58
CA LYS A 152 25.94 7.44 1.75
C LYS A 152 24.78 7.78 2.70
N TYR A 153 24.10 6.74 3.18
CA TYR A 153 22.96 6.84 4.08
C TYR A 153 23.34 6.63 5.54
N TYR A 154 22.80 7.48 6.41
CA TYR A 154 23.11 7.53 7.84
C TYR A 154 21.83 7.28 8.66
N LYS A 155 21.38 6.02 8.69
CA LYS A 155 20.20 5.59 9.45
C LYS A 155 20.43 5.59 10.97
N GLY A 156 21.62 5.18 11.41
CA GLY A 156 22.03 5.17 12.82
C GLY A 156 23.19 6.12 13.10
N LEU A 157 23.26 6.65 14.32
CA LEU A 157 24.35 7.50 14.80
C LEU A 157 25.71 6.77 14.72
N GLY A 158 25.72 5.44 14.84
CA GLY A 158 26.92 4.60 14.70
C GLY A 158 27.46 4.48 13.27
N ASN A 159 26.72 4.92 12.25
CA ASN A 159 27.16 4.88 10.84
C ASN A 159 28.09 6.06 10.48
N SER A 160 28.18 7.06 11.39
CA SER A 160 29.08 8.20 11.26
C SER A 160 30.45 7.85 11.80
N THR A 161 31.48 8.28 11.08
CA THR A 161 32.87 8.18 11.54
C THR A 161 33.16 9.20 12.64
N ASP A 162 34.24 8.99 13.40
CA ASP A 162 34.66 9.94 14.44
C ASP A 162 34.97 11.33 13.88
N GLN A 163 35.52 11.41 12.66
CA GLN A 163 35.80 12.68 11.98
C GLN A 163 34.50 13.42 11.60
N GLU A 164 33.49 12.70 11.12
CA GLU A 164 32.19 13.30 10.83
C GLU A 164 31.49 13.78 12.10
N ALA A 165 31.61 13.03 13.20
CA ALA A 165 31.12 13.46 14.50
C ALA A 165 31.82 14.74 14.97
N ILE A 166 33.13 14.87 14.71
CA ILE A 166 33.88 16.11 14.97
C ILE A 166 33.29 17.27 14.16
N ASP A 167 33.04 17.07 12.87
CA ASP A 167 32.56 18.12 11.97
C ASP A 167 31.11 18.55 12.28
N TYR A 168 30.23 17.62 12.65
CA TYR A 168 28.87 17.96 13.09
C TYR A 168 28.87 18.85 14.34
N PHE A 169 29.85 18.66 15.24
CA PHE A 169 29.97 19.45 16.46
C PHE A 169 30.68 20.79 16.23
N LYS A 170 31.45 20.97 15.14
CA LYS A 170 31.95 22.29 14.71
C LYS A 170 30.81 23.19 14.25
N GLU A 171 29.84 22.62 13.53
CA GLU A 171 28.66 23.32 13.02
C GLU A 171 27.39 22.96 13.82
N MET A 172 27.55 22.80 15.14
CA MET A 172 26.51 22.28 16.02
C MET A 172 25.21 23.10 15.94
N ASP A 173 25.31 24.43 15.82
CA ASP A 173 24.16 25.33 15.74
C ASP A 173 23.24 25.03 14.54
N LYS A 174 23.77 24.53 13.42
CA LYS A 174 22.97 24.16 12.25
C LYS A 174 22.20 22.84 12.44
N SER A 175 22.65 22.02 13.37
CA SER A 175 22.13 20.66 13.60
C SER A 175 21.20 20.57 14.81
N ILE A 176 21.06 21.68 15.57
CA ILE A 176 20.18 21.77 16.73
C ILE A 176 18.79 22.27 16.32
N ASN A 177 17.78 21.49 16.68
CA ASN A 177 16.37 21.86 16.61
C ASN A 177 15.82 22.10 18.03
N ILE A 178 14.90 23.06 18.17
CA ILE A 178 14.33 23.45 19.46
C ILE A 178 12.89 22.94 19.55
N PHE A 179 12.55 22.23 20.63
CA PHE A 179 11.14 21.94 20.91
C PHE A 179 10.49 23.17 21.54
N THR A 180 9.42 23.64 20.90
CA THR A 180 8.66 24.81 21.36
C THR A 180 7.28 24.36 21.81
N TRP A 181 6.89 24.79 23.00
CA TRP A 181 5.51 24.67 23.47
C TRP A 181 4.68 25.80 22.89
N LYS A 182 3.58 25.47 22.22
CA LYS A 182 2.67 26.46 21.64
C LYS A 182 1.48 26.71 22.55
N ASP A 183 0.75 25.66 22.90
CA ASP A 183 -0.47 25.75 23.71
C ASP A 183 -0.85 24.39 24.34
N GLU A 184 -2.01 24.33 25.00
CA GLU A 184 -2.51 23.12 25.65
C GLU A 184 -2.85 21.97 24.67
N LEU A 185 -2.88 22.20 23.35
CA LEU A 185 -3.00 21.12 22.36
C LEU A 185 -1.78 20.20 22.39
N ASP A 186 -0.60 20.73 22.69
CA ASP A 186 0.62 19.93 22.85
C ASP A 186 0.49 18.96 24.04
N SER A 187 -0.15 19.41 25.13
CA SER A 187 -0.49 18.54 26.27
C SER A 187 -1.38 17.38 25.83
N LYS A 188 -2.45 17.70 25.09
CA LYS A 188 -3.41 16.71 24.59
C LYS A 188 -2.76 15.73 23.63
N ALA A 189 -1.85 16.19 22.77
CA ALA A 189 -1.11 15.34 21.85
C ALA A 189 -0.21 14.34 22.60
N ILE A 190 0.52 14.80 23.62
CA ILE A 190 1.33 13.92 24.48
C ILE A 190 0.45 12.91 25.22
N GLU A 191 -0.70 13.33 25.75
CA GLU A 191 -1.65 12.45 26.43
C GLU A 191 -2.23 11.39 25.50
N VAL A 192 -2.68 11.79 24.30
CA VAL A 192 -3.15 10.84 23.28
C VAL A 192 -2.02 9.85 22.98
N ALA A 193 -0.80 10.30 22.69
CA ALA A 193 0.31 9.42 22.35
C ALA A 193 0.66 8.40 23.46
N PHE A 194 0.65 8.79 24.73
CA PHE A 194 1.22 7.96 25.82
C PHE A 194 0.23 7.44 26.87
N ASP A 195 -1.00 7.96 26.98
CA ASP A 195 -1.96 7.50 27.99
C ASP A 195 -2.58 6.15 27.59
N LYS A 196 -2.33 5.09 28.37
CA LYS A 196 -2.85 3.75 28.10
C LYS A 196 -4.37 3.65 28.00
N THR A 197 -5.14 4.59 28.55
CA THR A 197 -6.61 4.60 28.48
C THR A 197 -7.14 5.30 27.25
N LYS A 198 -6.33 6.18 26.64
CA LYS A 198 -6.62 6.88 25.38
C LYS A 198 -6.42 5.98 24.16
N VAL A 199 -6.68 4.67 24.31
CA VAL A 199 -6.60 3.71 23.21
C VAL A 199 -7.60 4.10 22.12
N LYS A 200 -8.81 4.53 22.50
CA LYS A 200 -9.82 4.97 21.54
C LYS A 200 -9.35 6.23 20.79
N ASP A 201 -8.92 7.26 21.49
CA ASP A 201 -8.47 8.51 20.87
C ASP A 201 -7.21 8.30 20.01
N ARG A 202 -6.27 7.43 20.42
CA ARG A 202 -5.15 6.99 19.55
C ARG A 202 -5.63 6.18 18.38
N LYS A 203 -6.60 5.30 18.61
CA LYS A 203 -7.22 4.52 17.56
C LYS A 203 -7.81 5.49 16.58
N ASP A 204 -8.69 6.40 16.95
CA ASP A 204 -9.30 7.41 16.08
C ASP A 204 -8.25 8.33 15.42
N TRP A 205 -7.16 8.67 16.12
CA TRP A 205 -6.01 9.40 15.57
C TRP A 205 -5.22 8.59 14.52
N ILE A 206 -5.14 7.27 14.67
CA ILE A 206 -4.50 6.30 13.76
C ILE A 206 -5.52 5.72 12.74
N LEU A 207 -6.82 5.84 13.00
CA LEU A 207 -7.98 5.14 12.42
C LEU A 207 -9.09 6.14 12.13
N SER A 208 -8.78 7.28 11.52
CA SER A 208 -9.67 7.70 10.43
C SER A 208 -9.87 6.46 9.53
N PHE A 209 -11.06 5.87 9.62
CA PHE A 209 -11.37 4.42 9.70
C PHE A 209 -11.17 3.61 8.40
N GLN A 210 -10.70 2.34 8.48
CA GLN A 210 -10.70 1.38 7.35
C GLN A 210 -10.90 -0.08 7.82
N ALA A 211 -11.72 -0.83 7.07
CA ALA A 211 -11.92 -2.29 7.20
C ALA A 211 -10.67 -3.08 6.73
N GLY A 212 -10.44 -4.30 7.27
CA GLY A 212 -9.29 -5.17 6.92
C GLY A 212 -8.15 -5.26 7.95
N LYS A 213 -8.36 -4.81 9.20
CA LYS A 213 -7.35 -4.85 10.28
C LYS A 213 -7.40 -6.09 11.18
N ASP A 214 -8.26 -7.05 10.86
CA ASP A 214 -8.38 -8.39 11.44
C ASP A 214 -7.54 -9.45 10.70
N HIS A 215 -6.65 -9.01 9.80
CA HIS A 215 -5.70 -9.91 9.12
C HIS A 215 -4.75 -10.59 10.11
N ALA A 216 -4.38 -11.84 9.82
CA ALA A 216 -3.37 -12.56 10.59
C ALA A 216 -1.99 -11.86 10.49
N SER A 217 -1.08 -12.16 11.42
CA SER A 217 0.30 -11.66 11.34
C SER A 217 0.91 -12.02 9.97
N HIS A 218 1.64 -11.10 9.35
CA HIS A 218 2.27 -11.29 8.02
C HIS A 218 3.02 -12.63 7.86
N ARG A 219 3.63 -13.15 8.93
CA ARG A 219 4.34 -14.46 8.97
C ARG A 219 3.44 -15.68 8.79
N TYR A 220 2.13 -15.54 8.90
CA TYR A 220 1.14 -16.60 8.66
C TYR A 220 0.34 -16.38 7.38
N LEU A 221 0.65 -15.32 6.63
CA LEU A 221 -0.02 -14.98 5.38
C LEU A 221 0.91 -15.30 4.22
N ASN A 222 0.38 -16.00 3.23
CA ASN A 222 1.01 -16.16 1.92
C ASN A 222 0.20 -15.35 0.91
N THR A 223 0.88 -14.81 -0.10
CA THR A 223 0.23 -14.13 -1.21
C THR A 223 0.94 -14.50 -2.50
N GLU A 224 0.18 -14.62 -3.56
CA GLU A 224 0.66 -14.76 -4.93
C GLU A 224 -0.14 -13.82 -5.82
N LEU A 225 0.35 -13.59 -7.04
CA LEU A 225 -0.40 -12.79 -8.01
C LEU A 225 -1.59 -13.61 -8.49
N SER A 226 -2.78 -13.00 -8.52
CA SER A 226 -3.93 -13.61 -9.20
C SER A 226 -3.56 -13.84 -10.68
N PRO A 227 -3.92 -14.98 -11.29
CA PRO A 227 -3.66 -15.25 -12.70
C PRO A 227 -4.15 -14.12 -13.62
N VAL A 228 -5.28 -13.47 -13.27
CA VAL A 228 -5.86 -12.36 -14.02
C VAL A 228 -4.93 -11.13 -14.10
N THR A 229 -4.00 -10.99 -13.14
CA THR A 229 -3.10 -9.83 -13.06
C THR A 229 -2.25 -9.66 -14.33
N ARG A 230 -1.79 -10.74 -14.97
CA ARG A 230 -0.95 -10.64 -16.19
C ARG A 230 -1.74 -10.43 -17.47
N TYR A 231 -3.05 -10.66 -17.45
CA TYR A 231 -3.94 -10.24 -18.53
C TYR A 231 -4.37 -8.79 -18.37
N LEU A 232 -4.40 -8.28 -17.13
CA LEU A 232 -4.62 -6.88 -16.83
C LEU A 232 -3.38 -6.02 -17.10
N PHE A 233 -2.19 -6.52 -16.78
CA PHE A 233 -0.90 -5.88 -17.02
C PHE A 233 -0.09 -6.77 -17.97
N CYS A 234 -0.24 -6.53 -19.27
CA CYS A 234 0.36 -7.36 -20.30
C CYS A 234 1.89 -7.30 -20.23
N ASN A 235 2.55 -8.45 -20.38
CA ASN A 235 4.02 -8.53 -20.31
C ASN A 235 4.72 -7.70 -21.39
N ASP A 236 4.09 -7.53 -22.54
CA ASP A 236 4.63 -6.73 -23.64
C ASP A 236 4.68 -5.23 -23.29
N ASP A 237 3.82 -4.76 -22.38
CA ASP A 237 3.86 -3.38 -21.92
C ASP A 237 5.06 -3.12 -21.00
N ASP A 238 5.62 -4.14 -20.34
CA ASP A 238 6.74 -3.97 -19.39
C ASP A 238 7.94 -3.30 -20.06
N LYS A 239 8.18 -3.53 -21.36
CA LYS A 239 9.30 -2.92 -22.11
C LYS A 239 9.13 -1.43 -22.39
N ILE A 240 7.89 -0.92 -22.40
CA ILE A 240 7.60 0.50 -22.69
C ILE A 240 7.41 1.33 -21.41
N LEU A 241 7.52 0.71 -20.23
CA LEU A 241 7.37 1.41 -18.96
C LEU A 241 8.58 2.29 -18.64
N ASN A 242 8.29 3.45 -18.06
CA ASN A 242 9.31 4.36 -17.55
C ASN A 242 9.70 3.94 -16.13
N TYR A 243 10.79 3.18 -16.01
CA TYR A 243 11.31 2.70 -14.73
C TYR A 243 12.04 3.78 -13.93
N ASN A 244 11.78 3.82 -12.62
CA ASN A 244 12.59 4.62 -11.71
C ASN A 244 13.92 3.90 -11.41
N MET A 245 14.92 4.64 -10.96
CA MET A 245 16.20 4.11 -10.51
C MET A 245 16.38 4.41 -9.02
N ASP A 246 16.90 3.43 -8.29
CA ASP A 246 17.26 3.63 -6.89
C ASP A 246 18.52 4.48 -6.72
N GLU A 247 18.91 4.65 -5.46
CA GLU A 247 20.11 5.33 -5.01
C GLU A 247 21.42 4.72 -5.52
N ASN A 248 21.42 3.45 -5.94
CA ASN A 248 22.59 2.72 -6.43
C ASN A 248 22.59 2.57 -7.96
N GLY A 249 21.65 3.20 -8.66
CA GLY A 249 21.49 3.08 -10.11
C GLY A 249 20.82 1.78 -10.56
N LYS A 250 20.22 1.01 -9.64
CA LYS A 250 19.44 -0.18 -9.96
C LYS A 250 18.01 0.22 -10.29
N THR A 251 17.50 -0.33 -11.39
CA THR A 251 16.11 -0.17 -11.81
C THR A 251 15.15 -0.74 -10.74
N ILE A 252 14.15 0.06 -10.34
CA ILE A 252 13.10 -0.31 -9.38
C ILE A 252 11.72 -0.35 -10.06
N GLU A 253 10.63 0.01 -9.38
CA GLU A 253 9.30 0.06 -9.98
C GLU A 253 9.16 1.19 -11.02
N PRO A 254 8.27 1.02 -12.02
CA PRO A 254 7.93 2.08 -12.93
C PRO A 254 7.16 3.21 -12.27
N LYS A 255 7.21 4.39 -12.87
CA LYS A 255 6.43 5.56 -12.40
C LYS A 255 4.95 5.21 -12.29
N TRP A 256 4.43 4.47 -13.26
CA TRP A 256 3.11 3.83 -13.22
C TRP A 256 3.10 2.63 -14.16
N PHE A 257 2.19 1.70 -13.91
CA PHE A 257 1.90 0.58 -14.80
C PHE A 257 0.82 0.95 -15.82
N LEU A 258 0.76 0.19 -16.92
CA LEU A 258 -0.20 0.38 -18.00
C LEU A 258 -1.21 -0.78 -18.00
N PRO A 259 -2.30 -0.69 -17.22
CA PRO A 259 -3.33 -1.72 -17.25
C PRO A 259 -4.14 -1.67 -18.56
N VAL A 260 -4.80 -2.77 -18.91
CA VAL A 260 -5.74 -2.84 -20.05
C VAL A 260 -7.01 -2.00 -19.79
N ILE A 261 -7.43 -1.87 -18.53
CA ILE A 261 -8.57 -1.04 -18.08
C ILE A 261 -8.18 -0.12 -16.92
N PRO A 262 -8.84 1.04 -16.72
CA PRO A 262 -8.45 2.00 -15.69
C PRO A 262 -8.72 1.48 -14.26
N MET A 263 -7.67 0.99 -13.61
CA MET A 263 -7.76 0.39 -12.29
C MET A 263 -8.19 1.35 -11.18
N VAL A 264 -8.00 2.67 -11.38
CA VAL A 264 -8.50 3.69 -10.47
C VAL A 264 -10.04 3.69 -10.40
N LEU A 265 -10.73 3.36 -11.49
CA LEU A 265 -12.19 3.24 -11.52
C LEU A 265 -12.64 1.87 -11.01
N VAL A 266 -11.89 0.80 -11.29
CA VAL A 266 -12.21 -0.56 -10.82
C VAL A 266 -12.11 -0.67 -9.30
N ASN A 267 -10.97 -0.29 -8.75
CA ASN A 267 -10.68 -0.44 -7.31
C ASN A 267 -11.07 0.79 -6.48
N GLY A 268 -11.37 1.91 -7.14
CA GLY A 268 -11.52 3.21 -6.48
C GLY A 268 -10.20 3.74 -5.93
N SER A 269 -10.24 4.95 -5.38
CA SER A 269 -9.12 5.53 -4.66
C SER A 269 -9.64 6.44 -3.54
N GLN A 270 -8.86 6.54 -2.46
CA GLN A 270 -9.14 7.47 -1.38
C GLN A 270 -7.81 7.99 -0.84
N GLY A 271 -7.64 9.32 -0.81
CA GLY A 271 -6.42 9.95 -0.37
C GLY A 271 -6.67 11.32 0.26
N ILE A 272 -6.04 11.57 1.41
CA ILE A 272 -6.06 12.86 2.09
C ILE A 272 -4.63 13.36 2.15
N GLY A 273 -4.36 14.49 1.51
CA GLY A 273 -3.09 15.19 1.51
C GLY A 273 -3.21 16.59 2.10
N ILE A 274 -2.09 17.30 2.20
CA ILE A 274 -2.10 18.71 2.63
C ILE A 274 -2.76 19.54 1.53
N GLY A 275 -3.94 20.08 1.79
CA GLY A 275 -4.69 20.92 0.85
C GLY A 275 -5.51 20.17 -0.21
N TRP A 276 -5.46 18.84 -0.24
CA TRP A 276 -6.17 18.02 -1.23
C TRP A 276 -6.91 16.85 -0.59
N ASN A 277 -8.12 16.59 -1.07
CA ASN A 277 -8.89 15.39 -0.75
C ASN A 277 -9.30 14.73 -2.07
N SER A 278 -9.08 13.44 -2.20
CA SER A 278 -9.47 12.67 -3.37
C SER A 278 -10.28 11.45 -2.98
N PHE A 279 -11.43 11.27 -3.62
CA PHE A 279 -12.24 10.09 -3.49
C PHE A 279 -12.84 9.69 -4.85
N VAL A 280 -12.42 8.52 -5.34
CA VAL A 280 -12.97 7.87 -6.53
C VAL A 280 -13.68 6.59 -6.06
N PRO A 281 -15.00 6.42 -6.30
CA PRO A 281 -15.68 5.19 -5.95
C PRO A 281 -15.32 4.06 -6.92
N LYS A 282 -15.75 2.85 -6.57
CA LYS A 282 -15.55 1.67 -7.41
C LYS A 282 -16.64 1.60 -8.48
N TYR A 283 -16.29 1.12 -9.66
CA TYR A 283 -17.18 0.88 -10.79
C TYR A 283 -17.04 -0.55 -11.27
N ASN A 284 -18.08 -1.03 -11.94
CA ASN A 284 -18.11 -2.39 -12.46
C ASN A 284 -17.15 -2.52 -13.66
N PRO A 285 -16.19 -3.47 -13.65
CA PRO A 285 -15.30 -3.70 -14.77
C PRO A 285 -16.02 -3.94 -16.10
N LYS A 286 -17.19 -4.60 -16.09
CA LYS A 286 -17.97 -4.85 -17.31
C LYS A 286 -18.47 -3.56 -17.95
N ASP A 287 -18.91 -2.59 -17.13
CA ASP A 287 -19.40 -1.31 -17.62
C ASP A 287 -18.25 -0.48 -18.20
N ILE A 288 -17.07 -0.54 -17.56
CA ILE A 288 -15.83 0.09 -18.05
C ILE A 288 -15.42 -0.51 -19.41
N ILE A 289 -15.34 -1.85 -19.52
CA ILE A 289 -14.98 -2.54 -20.76
C ILE A 289 -15.97 -2.18 -21.88
N ASN A 290 -17.26 -2.21 -21.60
CA ASN A 290 -18.30 -1.88 -22.57
C ASN A 290 -18.15 -0.43 -23.08
N ASN A 291 -17.87 0.53 -22.19
CA ASN A 291 -17.64 1.91 -22.60
C ASN A 291 -16.36 2.10 -23.43
N ILE A 292 -15.29 1.34 -23.15
CA ILE A 292 -14.08 1.33 -24.00
C ILE A 292 -14.41 0.75 -25.39
N LYS A 293 -15.10 -0.40 -25.43
CA LYS A 293 -15.52 -1.06 -26.69
C LYS A 293 -16.42 -0.17 -27.54
N ARG A 294 -17.30 0.63 -26.92
CA ARG A 294 -18.14 1.63 -27.60
C ARG A 294 -17.30 2.78 -28.17
N LYS A 295 -16.32 3.27 -27.42
CA LYS A 295 -15.42 4.33 -27.89
C LYS A 295 -14.62 3.90 -29.12
N PHE A 296 -14.23 2.61 -29.22
CA PHE A 296 -13.62 2.07 -30.45
C PHE A 296 -14.52 2.22 -31.68
N ASN A 297 -15.85 2.18 -31.51
CA ASN A 297 -16.84 2.35 -32.58
C ASN A 297 -17.20 3.83 -32.84
N GLY A 298 -16.54 4.78 -32.16
CA GLY A 298 -16.81 6.22 -32.30
C GLY A 298 -17.97 6.75 -31.46
N GLU A 299 -18.54 5.95 -30.56
CA GLU A 299 -19.59 6.39 -29.63
C GLU A 299 -19.03 7.24 -28.48
N SER A 300 -19.86 8.14 -27.94
CA SER A 300 -19.48 9.00 -26.80
C SER A 300 -19.55 8.24 -25.47
N ILE A 301 -18.50 8.35 -24.67
CA ILE A 301 -18.45 7.79 -23.31
C ILE A 301 -19.36 8.59 -22.37
N GLU A 302 -19.48 9.91 -22.54
CA GLU A 302 -20.24 10.79 -21.63
C GLU A 302 -21.76 10.51 -21.65
N GLU A 303 -22.27 9.93 -22.73
CA GLU A 303 -23.68 9.56 -22.88
C GLU A 303 -24.03 8.33 -22.03
N ASN A 304 -23.04 7.51 -21.66
CA ASN A 304 -23.22 6.23 -20.98
C ASN A 304 -22.64 6.27 -19.56
N LYS A 305 -23.37 6.98 -18.69
CA LYS A 305 -22.96 7.20 -17.30
C LYS A 305 -22.83 5.88 -16.52
N MET A 306 -21.71 5.73 -15.84
CA MET A 306 -21.46 4.60 -14.97
C MET A 306 -21.96 4.90 -13.55
N THR A 307 -22.58 3.92 -12.92
CA THR A 307 -22.98 4.01 -11.50
C THR A 307 -21.97 3.30 -10.61
N PRO A 308 -21.64 3.84 -9.42
CA PRO A 308 -20.78 3.15 -8.47
C PRO A 308 -21.28 1.74 -8.17
N TRP A 309 -20.35 0.79 -8.06
CA TRP A 309 -20.63 -0.63 -7.89
C TRP A 309 -19.56 -1.29 -7.03
N TYR A 310 -19.97 -2.19 -6.14
CA TYR A 310 -19.07 -2.91 -5.24
C TYR A 310 -19.28 -4.42 -5.37
N LYS A 311 -18.19 -5.16 -5.65
CA LYS A 311 -18.23 -6.62 -5.83
C LYS A 311 -18.82 -7.30 -4.60
N GLY A 312 -19.87 -8.10 -4.82
CA GLY A 312 -20.55 -8.90 -3.78
C GLY A 312 -21.57 -8.16 -2.92
N PHE A 313 -21.73 -6.84 -3.08
CA PHE A 313 -22.71 -6.05 -2.34
C PHE A 313 -24.13 -6.34 -2.83
N LYS A 314 -25.04 -6.64 -1.89
CA LYS A 314 -26.45 -6.99 -2.20
C LYS A 314 -27.44 -5.86 -1.95
N GLY A 315 -26.97 -4.72 -1.42
CA GLY A 315 -27.80 -3.56 -1.17
C GLY A 315 -28.11 -2.76 -2.44
N THR A 316 -28.60 -1.55 -2.27
CA THR A 316 -28.96 -0.67 -3.40
C THR A 316 -28.11 0.59 -3.42
N ILE A 317 -27.74 1.04 -4.62
CA ILE A 317 -26.99 2.27 -4.83
C ILE A 317 -27.84 3.15 -5.72
N VAL A 318 -28.32 4.27 -5.17
CA VAL A 318 -29.24 5.18 -5.86
C VAL A 318 -28.64 6.57 -5.89
N GLN A 319 -28.61 7.16 -7.08
CA GLN A 319 -28.24 8.56 -7.23
C GLN A 319 -29.38 9.46 -6.73
N LYS A 320 -29.10 10.32 -5.76
CA LYS A 320 -30.06 11.30 -5.24
C LYS A 320 -29.91 12.66 -5.88
N ASP A 321 -28.66 13.14 -5.93
CA ASP A 321 -28.30 14.41 -6.55
C ASP A 321 -27.13 14.21 -7.53
N LYS A 322 -26.79 15.28 -8.26
CA LYS A 322 -25.63 15.27 -9.16
C LYS A 322 -24.36 14.98 -8.36
N GLY A 323 -23.78 13.80 -8.58
CA GLY A 323 -22.57 13.34 -7.90
C GLY A 323 -22.77 12.83 -6.46
N ILE A 324 -24.00 12.67 -5.97
CA ILE A 324 -24.28 12.15 -4.61
C ILE A 324 -25.09 10.86 -4.72
N TYR A 325 -24.56 9.79 -4.12
CA TYR A 325 -25.18 8.47 -4.10
C TYR A 325 -25.47 8.02 -2.68
N HIS A 326 -26.68 7.50 -2.48
CA HIS A 326 -27.05 6.77 -1.28
C HIS A 326 -26.76 5.29 -1.50
N ILE A 327 -26.01 4.71 -0.56
CA ILE A 327 -25.70 3.29 -0.49
C ILE A 327 -26.48 2.72 0.68
N ASP A 328 -27.55 2.01 0.36
CA ASP A 328 -28.49 1.47 1.34
C ASP A 328 -28.23 -0.03 1.50
N GLY A 329 -28.11 -0.48 2.75
CA GLY A 329 -28.07 -1.88 3.12
C GLY A 329 -29.41 -2.59 2.82
N LEU A 330 -29.47 -3.89 3.12
CA LEU A 330 -30.65 -4.70 2.85
C LEU A 330 -31.28 -5.14 4.17
N VAL A 331 -32.55 -4.75 4.38
CA VAL A 331 -33.36 -5.19 5.51
C VAL A 331 -34.68 -5.78 5.02
N THR A 332 -35.10 -6.89 5.61
CA THR A 332 -36.38 -7.55 5.29
C THR A 332 -37.21 -7.75 6.56
N HIS A 333 -38.51 -7.51 6.48
CA HIS A 333 -39.44 -7.75 7.58
C HIS A 333 -39.63 -9.25 7.85
N GLY A 334 -39.65 -9.62 9.13
CA GLY A 334 -39.89 -10.98 9.61
C GLY A 334 -41.33 -11.19 10.10
N LYS A 335 -41.51 -11.92 11.21
CA LYS A 335 -42.80 -12.09 11.89
C LYS A 335 -42.95 -11.09 13.03
N GLY A 336 -44.06 -10.35 13.08
CA GLY A 336 -44.38 -9.44 14.19
C GLY A 336 -43.39 -8.26 14.27
N TYR A 337 -42.65 -8.16 15.37
CA TYR A 337 -41.69 -7.07 15.62
C TYR A 337 -40.25 -7.39 15.17
N THR A 338 -40.07 -8.45 14.36
CA THR A 338 -38.76 -8.95 13.96
C THR A 338 -38.35 -8.48 12.57
N TYR A 339 -37.08 -8.13 12.42
CA TYR A 339 -36.47 -7.68 11.17
C TYR A 339 -35.13 -8.38 10.95
N HIS A 340 -34.79 -8.60 9.68
CA HIS A 340 -33.57 -9.29 9.26
C HIS A 340 -32.71 -8.34 8.44
N ILE A 341 -31.56 -7.95 8.96
CA ILE A 341 -30.55 -7.22 8.19
C ILE A 341 -29.71 -8.26 7.46
N LYS A 342 -29.74 -8.22 6.13
CA LYS A 342 -29.03 -9.14 5.23
C LYS A 342 -27.79 -8.51 4.60
N GLU A 343 -27.66 -7.19 4.63
CA GLU A 343 -26.51 -6.47 4.10
C GLU A 343 -26.32 -5.14 4.84
N LEU A 344 -25.07 -4.77 5.11
CA LEU A 344 -24.70 -3.48 5.71
C LEU A 344 -24.27 -2.51 4.60
N PRO A 345 -24.46 -1.20 4.78
CA PRO A 345 -23.97 -0.23 3.81
C PRO A 345 -22.43 -0.26 3.75
N ILE A 346 -21.89 0.03 2.56
CA ILE A 346 -20.45 0.03 2.31
C ILE A 346 -19.74 0.97 3.30
N GLY A 347 -18.57 0.52 3.79
CA GLY A 347 -17.79 1.23 4.80
C GLY A 347 -18.15 0.87 6.25
N THR A 348 -19.22 0.11 6.48
CA THR A 348 -19.63 -0.32 7.82
C THR A 348 -19.14 -1.74 8.13
N SER A 349 -18.39 -1.92 9.22
CA SER A 349 -17.93 -3.26 9.64
C SER A 349 -18.96 -3.97 10.54
N ILE A 350 -19.00 -5.30 10.48
CA ILE A 350 -19.90 -6.15 11.31
C ILE A 350 -19.72 -5.84 12.80
N GLU A 351 -18.47 -5.76 13.27
CA GLU A 351 -18.19 -5.45 14.69
C GLU A 351 -18.59 -4.02 15.08
N GLY A 352 -18.37 -3.05 14.17
CA GLY A 352 -18.77 -1.67 14.38
C GLY A 352 -20.29 -1.57 14.50
N TYR A 353 -21.00 -2.22 13.60
CA TYR A 353 -22.46 -2.27 13.60
C TYR A 353 -23.01 -3.02 14.82
N LYS A 354 -22.38 -4.11 15.24
CA LYS A 354 -22.74 -4.83 16.48
C LYS A 354 -22.64 -3.94 17.72
N LYS A 355 -21.63 -3.06 17.79
CA LYS A 355 -21.52 -2.07 18.89
C LYS A 355 -22.63 -1.02 18.81
N TYR A 356 -22.98 -0.59 17.59
CA TYR A 356 -24.11 0.31 17.37
C TYR A 356 -25.44 -0.33 17.82
N LEU A 357 -25.75 -1.57 17.42
CA LEU A 357 -26.94 -2.29 17.89
C LEU A 357 -26.99 -2.42 19.42
N LYS A 358 -25.87 -2.70 20.08
CA LYS A 358 -25.77 -2.70 21.56
C LYS A 358 -26.06 -1.34 22.19
N SER A 359 -25.77 -0.24 21.49
CA SER A 359 -26.03 1.10 21.99
C SER A 359 -27.52 1.44 21.93
N ILE A 360 -28.19 1.10 20.83
CA ILE A 360 -29.63 1.34 20.66
C ILE A 360 -30.49 0.35 21.46
N SER A 361 -29.95 -0.81 21.85
CA SER A 361 -30.62 -1.75 22.76
C SER A 361 -30.57 -1.33 24.23
N LYS A 362 -29.57 -0.52 24.62
CA LYS A 362 -29.40 -0.02 26.00
C LYS A 362 -30.02 1.37 26.21
N GLY A 363 -30.38 2.06 25.13
CA GLY A 363 -30.70 3.49 25.14
C GLY A 363 -29.42 4.35 25.09
N THR A 364 -29.51 5.53 24.48
CA THR A 364 -28.39 6.47 24.41
C THR A 364 -28.49 7.51 25.53
N ALA A 365 -27.37 8.08 25.98
CA ALA A 365 -27.36 9.09 27.06
C ALA A 365 -28.19 10.37 26.77
N LYS A 366 -28.68 10.55 25.54
CA LYS A 366 -29.56 11.67 25.13
C LYS A 366 -31.04 11.29 25.01
N ASN A 367 -31.37 10.05 24.66
CA ASN A 367 -32.75 9.55 24.55
C ASN A 367 -32.89 8.25 25.34
N ASN A 368 -33.68 8.31 26.42
CA ASN A 368 -33.73 7.31 27.48
C ASN A 368 -34.51 6.02 27.12
N THR A 369 -35.01 5.89 25.89
CA THR A 369 -35.83 4.76 25.45
C THR A 369 -35.03 3.83 24.53
N PRO A 370 -34.83 2.56 24.91
CA PRO A 370 -34.26 1.57 23.99
C PRO A 370 -35.19 1.40 22.78
N LEU A 371 -34.61 1.30 21.59
CA LEU A 371 -35.35 1.14 20.33
C LEU A 371 -35.59 -0.33 20.01
N ILE A 372 -34.58 -1.15 20.28
CA ILE A 372 -34.61 -2.59 20.04
C ILE A 372 -34.57 -3.33 21.37
N LYS A 373 -35.30 -4.44 21.46
CA LYS A 373 -35.39 -5.30 22.63
C LYS A 373 -34.16 -6.20 22.69
N THR A 374 -33.85 -6.86 21.58
CA THR A 374 -32.73 -7.79 21.43
C THR A 374 -32.25 -7.78 19.97
N PHE A 375 -31.03 -8.27 19.77
CA PHE A 375 -30.54 -8.61 18.45
C PHE A 375 -29.63 -9.83 18.54
N GLU A 376 -29.61 -10.64 17.49
CA GLU A 376 -28.77 -11.82 17.34
C GLU A 376 -28.06 -11.77 15.99
N GLN A 377 -26.78 -12.13 15.97
CA GLN A 377 -26.03 -12.22 14.71
C GLN A 377 -26.26 -13.60 14.10
N ILE A 378 -26.65 -13.62 12.83
CA ILE A 378 -26.88 -14.82 12.02
C ILE A 378 -25.75 -14.88 11.01
N GLY A 379 -25.03 -16.00 10.96
CA GLY A 379 -23.90 -16.15 10.05
C GLY A 379 -22.54 -16.03 10.74
N ASP A 380 -21.50 -16.06 9.92
CA ASP A 380 -20.10 -16.13 10.31
C ASP A 380 -19.42 -14.75 10.23
N SER A 381 -18.08 -14.72 10.18
CA SER A 381 -17.31 -13.48 10.00
C SER A 381 -17.36 -12.94 8.56
N ARG A 382 -17.91 -13.69 7.60
CA ARG A 382 -17.89 -13.37 6.16
C ARG A 382 -19.26 -12.97 5.62
N THR A 383 -20.33 -13.41 6.28
CA THR A 383 -21.71 -13.14 5.88
C THR A 383 -22.36 -12.18 6.85
N VAL A 384 -22.97 -11.11 6.31
CA VAL A 384 -23.76 -10.17 7.12
C VAL A 384 -25.12 -10.79 7.40
N GLY A 385 -25.47 -10.92 8.68
CA GLY A 385 -26.81 -11.29 9.10
C GLY A 385 -27.10 -10.85 10.53
N PHE A 386 -28.19 -10.11 10.73
CA PHE A 386 -28.69 -9.78 12.07
C PHE A 386 -30.20 -9.98 12.16
N HIS A 387 -30.65 -10.73 13.15
CA HIS A 387 -32.02 -10.71 13.65
C HIS A 387 -32.15 -9.56 14.64
N ILE A 388 -33.14 -8.70 14.47
CA ILE A 388 -33.46 -7.61 15.39
C ILE A 388 -34.91 -7.74 15.80
N GLU A 389 -35.19 -7.64 17.10
CA GLU A 389 -36.54 -7.53 17.65
C GLU A 389 -36.75 -6.11 18.17
N PHE A 390 -37.70 -5.37 17.60
CA PHE A 390 -38.06 -4.04 18.09
C PHE A 390 -38.94 -4.11 19.33
N ILE A 391 -38.89 -3.07 20.17
CA ILE A 391 -39.79 -2.94 21.32
C ILE A 391 -41.21 -2.58 20.88
N GLN A 392 -41.33 -1.77 19.83
CA GLN A 392 -42.58 -1.43 19.15
C GLN A 392 -42.34 -1.49 17.65
N ALA A 393 -43.35 -1.91 16.87
CA ALA A 393 -43.20 -1.98 15.41
C ALA A 393 -43.00 -0.56 14.88
N PRO A 394 -41.97 -0.33 14.06
CA PRO A 394 -41.92 0.87 13.24
C PRO A 394 -43.16 0.92 12.33
N SER A 395 -43.65 2.13 12.09
CA SER A 395 -44.80 2.40 11.24
C SER A 395 -44.49 2.03 9.79
N LYS A 396 -45.53 1.81 8.96
CA LYS A 396 -45.32 1.49 7.53
C LYS A 396 -44.65 2.63 6.75
N ASP A 397 -44.77 3.86 7.23
CA ASP A 397 -44.20 5.07 6.60
C ASP A 397 -42.79 5.40 7.14
N ASP A 398 -42.28 4.65 8.11
CA ASP A 398 -40.97 4.90 8.70
C ASP A 398 -39.85 4.42 7.77
N ASP A 399 -38.83 5.27 7.52
CA ASP A 399 -37.63 4.86 6.78
C ASP A 399 -36.77 3.93 7.66
N LEU A 400 -37.02 2.63 7.55
CA LEU A 400 -36.30 1.58 8.27
C LEU A 400 -34.78 1.64 8.03
N ILE A 401 -34.35 2.07 6.85
CA ILE A 401 -32.93 2.19 6.51
C ILE A 401 -32.31 3.31 7.35
N GLU A 402 -33.01 4.44 7.51
CA GLU A 402 -32.55 5.54 8.34
C GLU A 402 -32.58 5.20 9.83
N ILE A 403 -33.66 4.57 10.31
CA ILE A 403 -33.83 4.16 11.73
C ILE A 403 -32.71 3.21 12.17
N LEU A 404 -32.35 2.25 11.32
CA LEU A 404 -31.31 1.27 11.61
C LEU A 404 -29.91 1.73 11.20
N ASN A 405 -29.77 2.99 10.73
CA ASN A 405 -28.50 3.54 10.26
C ASN A 405 -27.82 2.63 9.22
N LEU A 406 -28.61 2.18 8.24
CA LEU A 406 -28.21 1.32 7.13
C LEU A 406 -27.97 2.10 5.83
N ARG A 407 -27.79 3.42 5.91
CA ARG A 407 -27.46 4.29 4.77
C ARG A 407 -26.10 4.94 4.96
N THR A 408 -25.26 4.83 3.94
CA THR A 408 -24.04 5.62 3.80
C THR A 408 -24.16 6.47 2.54
N THR A 409 -23.59 7.68 2.57
CA THR A 409 -23.56 8.56 1.41
C THR A 409 -22.15 8.65 0.86
N ILE A 410 -22.02 8.57 -0.47
CA ILE A 410 -20.76 8.85 -1.17
C ILE A 410 -20.95 10.03 -2.12
N SER A 411 -19.88 10.81 -2.28
CA SER A 411 -19.81 11.96 -3.17
C SER A 411 -18.74 11.72 -4.24
N THR A 412 -19.03 12.03 -5.49
CA THR A 412 -18.07 11.95 -6.62
C THR A 412 -17.59 13.34 -7.05
N ASN A 413 -17.70 14.34 -6.18
CA ASN A 413 -17.39 15.73 -6.52
C ASN A 413 -15.89 16.08 -6.43
N ASP A 414 -15.10 15.27 -5.72
CA ASP A 414 -13.70 15.54 -5.40
C ASP A 414 -12.79 14.40 -5.86
N MET A 415 -12.77 14.16 -7.18
CA MET A 415 -11.86 13.20 -7.81
C MET A 415 -10.60 13.92 -8.28
N HIS A 416 -9.56 13.93 -7.45
CA HIS A 416 -8.26 14.53 -7.77
C HIS A 416 -7.24 13.43 -8.04
N LEU A 417 -6.66 13.40 -9.24
CA LEU A 417 -5.69 12.37 -9.65
C LEU A 417 -4.46 13.03 -10.27
N TYR A 418 -3.33 12.33 -10.22
CA TYR A 418 -2.14 12.74 -10.96
C TYR A 418 -2.30 12.41 -12.44
N ASN A 419 -1.93 13.35 -13.31
CA ASN A 419 -1.78 13.12 -14.74
C ASN A 419 -0.36 12.61 -15.08
N GLU A 420 -0.05 12.39 -16.36
CA GLU A 420 1.25 11.88 -16.82
C GLU A 420 2.45 12.78 -16.42
N GLU A 421 2.20 14.08 -16.24
CA GLU A 421 3.21 15.07 -15.84
C GLU A 421 3.42 15.15 -14.32
N ASN A 422 2.74 14.31 -13.54
CA ASN A 422 2.66 14.38 -12.07
C ASN A 422 1.99 15.67 -11.54
N HIS A 423 1.11 16.29 -12.32
CA HIS A 423 0.25 17.39 -11.86
C HIS A 423 -1.09 16.86 -11.36
N ILE A 424 -1.61 17.45 -10.28
CA ILE A 424 -2.93 17.09 -9.74
C ILE A 424 -4.00 17.76 -10.58
N GLU A 425 -4.87 16.95 -11.20
CA GLU A 425 -6.02 17.39 -11.97
C GLU A 425 -7.33 16.96 -11.29
N LYS A 426 -8.34 17.85 -11.34
CA LYS A 426 -9.69 17.56 -10.85
C LYS A 426 -10.56 17.03 -11.99
N PHE A 427 -11.04 15.80 -11.82
CA PHE A 427 -12.00 15.17 -12.72
C PHE A 427 -13.43 15.37 -12.22
N ASN A 428 -14.33 15.82 -13.11
CA ASN A 428 -15.72 16.10 -12.76
C ASN A 428 -16.63 14.86 -12.79
N SER A 429 -16.20 13.80 -13.47
CA SER A 429 -16.97 12.55 -13.60
C SER A 429 -16.05 11.36 -13.88
N ALA A 430 -16.55 10.14 -13.68
CA ALA A 430 -15.79 8.92 -13.97
C ALA A 430 -15.59 8.72 -15.47
N GLU A 431 -16.53 9.19 -16.29
CA GLU A 431 -16.47 9.16 -17.75
C GLU A 431 -15.30 9.99 -18.27
N LYS A 432 -15.01 11.14 -17.65
CA LYS A 432 -13.83 11.95 -18.00
C LYS A 432 -12.51 11.27 -17.65
N ILE A 433 -12.47 10.54 -16.53
CA ILE A 433 -11.30 9.73 -16.16
C ILE A 433 -11.10 8.62 -17.20
N LEU A 434 -12.19 7.96 -17.60
CA LEU A 434 -12.16 6.90 -18.60
C LEU A 434 -11.72 7.43 -19.98
N GLU A 435 -12.20 8.61 -20.37
CA GLU A 435 -11.83 9.25 -21.63
C GLU A 435 -10.36 9.69 -21.63
N HIS A 436 -9.87 10.30 -20.54
CA HIS A 436 -8.45 10.63 -20.41
C HIS A 436 -7.58 9.36 -20.50
N PHE A 437 -7.93 8.32 -19.74
CA PHE A 437 -7.26 7.02 -19.82
C PHE A 437 -7.28 6.44 -21.23
N TYR A 438 -8.39 6.60 -21.97
CA TYR A 438 -8.53 6.05 -23.31
C TYR A 438 -7.49 6.59 -24.29
N TYR A 439 -7.32 7.91 -24.35
CA TYR A 439 -6.37 8.52 -25.28
C TYR A 439 -4.93 8.21 -24.89
N GLU A 440 -4.61 8.27 -23.59
CA GLU A 440 -3.27 7.94 -23.10
C GLU A 440 -2.91 6.47 -23.39
N ARG A 441 -3.85 5.56 -23.12
CA ARG A 441 -3.63 4.14 -23.33
C ARG A 441 -3.49 3.80 -24.81
N LEU A 442 -4.26 4.44 -25.69
CA LEU A 442 -4.15 4.28 -27.14
C LEU A 442 -2.76 4.69 -27.67
N GLU A 443 -2.20 5.80 -27.18
CA GLU A 443 -0.84 6.20 -27.54
C GLU A 443 0.19 5.15 -27.09
N LYS A 444 0.05 4.59 -25.89
CA LYS A 444 0.97 3.53 -25.42
C LYS A 444 0.81 2.23 -26.22
N TYR A 445 -0.39 1.89 -26.69
CA TYR A 445 -0.59 0.74 -27.59
C TYR A 445 0.15 0.92 -28.92
N LYS A 446 0.20 2.14 -29.47
CA LYS A 446 1.02 2.45 -30.64
C LYS A 446 2.50 2.22 -30.37
N LYS A 447 3.02 2.71 -29.23
CA LYS A 447 4.42 2.48 -28.82
C LYS A 447 4.72 0.99 -28.59
N ARG A 448 3.78 0.26 -27.98
CA ARG A 448 3.89 -1.20 -27.81
C ARG A 448 3.97 -1.89 -29.16
N TRP A 449 3.12 -1.52 -30.12
CA TRP A 449 3.14 -2.07 -31.47
C TRP A 449 4.49 -1.84 -32.16
N ASP A 450 5.03 -0.61 -32.11
CA ASP A 450 6.35 -0.28 -32.65
C ASP A 450 7.45 -1.16 -32.02
N VAL A 451 7.49 -1.26 -30.69
CA VAL A 451 8.48 -2.07 -29.96
C VAL A 451 8.30 -3.57 -30.22
N MET A 452 7.07 -4.07 -30.34
CA MET A 452 6.82 -5.47 -30.69
C MET A 452 7.35 -5.79 -32.09
N LEU A 453 7.12 -4.89 -33.06
CA LEU A 453 7.62 -5.03 -34.42
C LEU A 453 9.16 -5.01 -34.45
N GLU A 454 9.79 -4.05 -33.78
CA GLU A 454 11.25 -3.96 -33.65
C GLU A 454 11.87 -5.22 -33.03
N ASN A 455 11.24 -5.77 -31.99
CA ASN A 455 11.71 -7.02 -31.36
C ASN A 455 11.61 -8.21 -32.33
N ILE A 456 10.48 -8.36 -33.04
CA ILE A 456 10.32 -9.46 -34.02
C ILE A 456 11.33 -9.31 -35.17
N GLU A 457 11.57 -8.08 -35.64
CA GLU A 457 12.57 -7.81 -36.68
C GLU A 457 13.98 -8.12 -36.20
N SER A 458 14.34 -7.74 -34.97
CA SER A 458 15.62 -8.09 -34.37
C SER A 458 15.80 -9.60 -34.24
N ASP A 459 14.77 -10.30 -33.74
CA ASP A 459 14.77 -11.77 -33.62
C ASP A 459 14.95 -12.44 -34.99
N LEU A 460 14.27 -11.94 -36.03
CA LEU A 460 14.40 -12.43 -37.40
C LEU A 460 15.83 -12.25 -37.94
N ILE A 461 16.45 -11.08 -37.71
CA ILE A 461 17.84 -10.82 -38.11
C ILE A 461 18.79 -11.83 -37.44
N ASP A 462 18.61 -12.08 -36.14
CA ASP A 462 19.43 -13.06 -35.41
C ASP A 462 19.23 -14.50 -35.91
N MET A 463 17.99 -14.88 -36.22
CA MET A 463 17.69 -16.19 -36.79
C MET A 463 18.23 -16.35 -38.23
N GLU A 464 18.14 -15.31 -39.06
CA GLU A 464 18.73 -15.30 -40.40
C GLU A 464 20.27 -15.39 -40.34
N ASN A 465 20.89 -14.65 -39.42
CA ASN A 465 22.32 -14.74 -39.16
C ASN A 465 22.72 -16.15 -38.72
N THR A 466 21.90 -16.78 -37.87
CA THR A 466 22.07 -18.18 -37.46
C THR A 466 21.99 -19.12 -38.66
N LYS A 467 20.99 -18.95 -39.54
CA LYS A 467 20.87 -19.74 -40.77
C LYS A 467 22.08 -19.57 -41.68
N LYS A 468 22.53 -18.33 -41.93
CA LYS A 468 23.71 -18.02 -42.75
C LYS A 468 24.97 -18.67 -42.19
N PHE A 469 25.16 -18.60 -40.87
CA PHE A 469 26.29 -19.23 -40.17
C PHE A 469 26.29 -20.76 -40.32
N LEU A 470 25.14 -21.40 -40.07
CA LEU A 470 25.00 -22.85 -40.22
C LEU A 470 25.25 -23.31 -41.68
N MET A 471 24.76 -22.56 -42.66
CA MET A 471 25.01 -22.83 -44.07
C MET A 471 26.49 -22.67 -44.44
N LEU A 472 27.17 -21.64 -43.90
CA LEU A 472 28.59 -21.40 -44.11
C LEU A 472 29.43 -22.54 -43.52
N ALA A 473 29.15 -22.95 -42.28
CA ALA A 473 29.81 -24.10 -41.64
C ALA A 473 29.64 -25.40 -42.45
N ARG A 474 28.48 -25.59 -43.08
CA ARG A 474 28.21 -26.76 -43.92
C ARG A 474 28.83 -26.70 -45.30
N SER A 475 29.17 -25.51 -45.80
CA SER A 475 29.76 -25.34 -47.14
C SER A 475 31.14 -25.98 -47.28
N ARG A 476 31.78 -26.39 -46.17
CA ARG A 476 33.15 -26.95 -46.08
C ARG A 476 34.23 -26.06 -46.72
N LYS A 477 33.92 -24.79 -46.96
CA LYS A 477 34.87 -23.81 -47.51
C LYS A 477 35.94 -23.40 -46.50
N PHE A 478 35.67 -23.58 -45.21
CA PHE A 478 36.54 -23.22 -44.10
C PHE A 478 36.44 -24.26 -42.98
N ASP A 479 37.54 -24.54 -42.30
CA ASP A 479 37.58 -25.44 -41.14
C ASP A 479 37.47 -24.61 -39.85
N PHE A 480 36.27 -24.61 -39.28
CA PHE A 480 35.96 -23.86 -38.07
C PHE A 480 36.65 -24.40 -36.81
N LEU A 481 37.24 -25.61 -36.87
CA LEU A 481 37.91 -26.24 -35.74
C LEU A 481 39.38 -25.82 -35.61
N THR A 482 39.97 -25.28 -36.69
CA THR A 482 41.40 -24.94 -36.74
C THR A 482 41.68 -23.44 -36.74
N GLU A 483 40.67 -22.62 -37.02
CA GLU A 483 40.78 -21.16 -37.08
C GLU A 483 40.68 -20.50 -35.71
N ASP A 484 41.46 -19.45 -35.47
CA ASP A 484 41.41 -18.68 -34.23
C ASP A 484 40.10 -17.88 -34.13
N SER A 485 39.63 -17.60 -32.90
CA SER A 485 38.38 -16.87 -32.68
C SER A 485 38.35 -15.44 -33.25
N LYS A 486 39.51 -14.87 -33.61
CA LYS A 486 39.60 -13.56 -34.29
C LYS A 486 39.34 -13.69 -35.79
N ASP A 487 39.86 -14.75 -36.40
CA ASP A 487 39.69 -15.04 -37.83
C ASP A 487 38.27 -15.51 -38.11
N LEU A 488 37.68 -16.30 -37.21
CA LEU A 488 36.25 -16.66 -37.27
C LEU A 488 35.32 -15.44 -37.27
N ARG A 489 35.63 -14.40 -36.47
CA ARG A 489 34.85 -13.15 -36.46
C ARG A 489 34.96 -12.43 -37.80
N LYS A 490 36.17 -12.35 -38.36
CA LYS A 490 36.41 -11.72 -39.66
C LYS A 490 35.68 -12.44 -40.79
N ILE A 491 35.75 -13.78 -40.81
CA ILE A 491 35.04 -14.61 -41.80
C ILE A 491 33.52 -14.40 -41.71
N CYS A 492 32.96 -14.29 -40.50
CA CYS A 492 31.54 -14.00 -40.31
C CYS A 492 31.17 -12.60 -40.83
N MET A 493 31.97 -11.59 -40.54
CA MET A 493 31.76 -10.22 -41.03
C MET A 493 31.83 -10.15 -42.57
N ASP A 494 32.78 -10.86 -43.18
CA ASP A 494 32.94 -10.92 -44.65
C ASP A 494 31.71 -11.57 -45.34
N HIS A 495 30.88 -12.31 -44.60
CA HIS A 495 29.63 -12.93 -45.07
C HIS A 495 28.36 -12.19 -44.60
N ASN A 496 28.47 -10.91 -44.21
CA ASN A 496 27.36 -10.08 -43.72
C ASN A 496 26.62 -10.66 -42.50
N ILE A 497 27.35 -11.34 -41.61
CA ILE A 497 26.84 -11.72 -40.29
C ILE A 497 27.17 -10.60 -39.30
N ALA A 498 26.15 -10.10 -38.59
CA ALA A 498 26.29 -8.98 -37.67
C ALA A 498 27.25 -9.30 -36.51
N ALA A 499 28.05 -8.32 -36.10
CA ALA A 499 29.19 -8.50 -35.20
C ALA A 499 28.80 -8.88 -33.76
N ASP A 500 27.67 -8.35 -33.32
CA ASP A 500 26.97 -8.59 -32.06
C ASP A 500 26.45 -10.02 -31.92
N SER A 501 25.94 -10.63 -33.00
CA SER A 501 25.47 -12.02 -32.98
C SER A 501 26.61 -13.06 -32.98
N ILE A 502 27.87 -12.71 -33.30
CA ILE A 502 28.94 -13.72 -33.49
C ILE A 502 29.22 -14.54 -32.22
N GLN A 503 29.16 -13.91 -31.05
CA GLN A 503 29.47 -14.60 -29.79
C GLN A 503 28.39 -15.66 -29.42
N SER A 504 27.12 -15.40 -29.71
CA SER A 504 26.03 -16.36 -29.51
C SER A 504 26.02 -17.46 -30.59
N LEU A 505 26.47 -17.14 -31.80
CA LEU A 505 26.61 -18.13 -32.89
C LEU A 505 27.71 -19.15 -32.61
N LEU A 506 28.83 -18.72 -32.04
CA LEU A 506 29.95 -19.61 -31.66
C LEU A 506 29.62 -20.52 -30.48
N SER A 507 28.58 -20.23 -29.70
CA SER A 507 28.14 -21.06 -28.57
C SER A 507 27.03 -22.06 -28.93
N LEU A 508 26.67 -22.16 -30.21
CA LEU A 508 25.63 -23.09 -30.68
C LEU A 508 26.04 -24.56 -30.42
N PRO A 509 25.08 -25.41 -30.00
CA PRO A 509 25.36 -26.83 -29.80
C PRO A 509 25.60 -27.54 -31.14
N LEU A 510 26.43 -28.59 -31.14
CA LEU A 510 26.72 -29.39 -32.35
C LEU A 510 25.47 -29.95 -33.04
N SER A 511 24.39 -30.20 -32.29
CA SER A 511 23.11 -30.64 -32.83
C SER A 511 22.47 -29.64 -33.81
N ALA A 512 22.75 -28.34 -33.66
CA ALA A 512 22.23 -27.29 -34.54
C ALA A 512 22.76 -27.39 -35.98
N PHE A 513 23.95 -27.97 -36.18
CA PHE A 513 24.58 -28.15 -37.49
C PHE A 513 24.02 -29.35 -38.29
N SER A 514 23.14 -30.14 -37.68
CA SER A 514 22.44 -31.23 -38.37
C SER A 514 21.42 -30.73 -39.39
N ASN A 515 20.95 -31.61 -40.29
CA ASN A 515 19.83 -31.29 -41.19
C ASN A 515 18.57 -30.91 -40.41
N GLU A 516 18.31 -31.60 -39.30
CA GLU A 516 17.16 -31.33 -38.44
C GLU A 516 17.31 -29.97 -37.74
N GLY A 517 18.52 -29.62 -37.30
CA GLY A 517 18.82 -28.33 -36.67
C GLY A 517 18.61 -27.15 -37.63
N LEU A 518 19.12 -27.25 -38.86
CA LEU A 518 18.90 -26.23 -39.89
C LEU A 518 17.41 -26.08 -40.21
N LYS A 519 16.69 -27.20 -40.40
CA LYS A 519 15.25 -27.17 -40.66
C LYS A 519 14.49 -26.50 -39.52
N LYS A 520 14.83 -26.80 -38.26
CA LYS A 520 14.21 -26.13 -37.08
C LYS A 520 14.42 -24.61 -37.09
N VAL A 521 15.58 -24.12 -37.54
CA VAL A 521 15.83 -22.68 -37.67
C VAL A 521 14.99 -22.10 -38.80
N GLU A 522 14.90 -22.78 -39.95
CA GLU A 522 14.07 -22.35 -41.08
C GLU A 522 12.57 -22.30 -40.71
N ASP A 523 12.06 -23.33 -40.05
CA ASP A 523 10.68 -23.40 -39.58
C ASP A 523 10.38 -22.24 -38.59
N LYS A 524 11.32 -21.90 -37.70
CA LYS A 524 11.20 -20.77 -36.77
C LYS A 524 11.23 -19.40 -37.46
N ILE A 525 12.06 -19.23 -38.49
CA ILE A 525 12.08 -18.00 -39.29
C ILE A 525 10.71 -17.83 -39.95
N GLN A 526 10.17 -18.88 -40.56
CA GLN A 526 8.86 -18.83 -41.20
C GLN A 526 7.76 -18.48 -40.18
N GLU A 527 7.75 -19.12 -39.01
CA GLU A 527 6.79 -18.82 -37.93
C GLU A 527 6.88 -17.34 -37.49
N LYS A 528 8.10 -16.81 -37.34
CA LYS A 528 8.32 -15.41 -36.98
C LYS A 528 7.94 -14.42 -38.08
N GLU A 529 8.13 -14.77 -39.36
CA GLU A 529 7.66 -13.97 -40.50
C GLU A 529 6.14 -13.94 -40.56
N GLU A 530 5.48 -15.07 -40.30
CA GLU A 530 4.02 -15.15 -40.21
C GLU A 530 3.49 -14.30 -39.03
N GLU A 531 4.14 -14.35 -37.87
CA GLU A 531 3.84 -13.51 -36.71
C GLU A 531 4.00 -12.02 -37.03
N LYS A 532 5.10 -11.63 -37.70
CA LYS A 532 5.34 -10.26 -38.15
C LYS A 532 4.22 -9.77 -39.08
N ASN A 533 3.86 -10.57 -40.07
CA ASN A 533 2.80 -10.24 -41.02
C ASN A 533 1.43 -10.14 -40.33
N ALA A 534 1.16 -11.01 -39.35
CA ALA A 534 -0.06 -10.94 -38.56
C ALA A 534 -0.12 -9.64 -37.72
N LEU A 535 0.99 -9.26 -37.07
CA LEU A 535 1.08 -8.04 -36.28
C LEU A 535 0.98 -6.77 -37.14
N PHE A 536 1.60 -6.76 -38.31
CA PHE A 536 1.58 -5.62 -39.24
C PHE A 536 0.16 -5.32 -39.76
N ASN A 537 -0.68 -6.34 -39.89
CA ASN A 537 -2.07 -6.18 -40.31
C ASN A 537 -3.03 -5.77 -39.17
N LYS A 538 -2.56 -5.78 -37.91
CA LYS A 538 -3.36 -5.33 -36.76
C LYS A 538 -3.21 -3.83 -36.58
N THR A 539 -4.31 -3.17 -36.23
CA THR A 539 -4.30 -1.79 -35.74
C THR A 539 -4.10 -1.76 -34.22
N GLU A 540 -3.70 -0.62 -33.67
CA GLU A 540 -3.58 -0.39 -32.23
C GLU A 540 -4.91 -0.66 -31.48
N ILE A 541 -6.05 -0.36 -32.10
CA ILE A 541 -7.38 -0.64 -31.56
C ILE A 541 -7.64 -2.15 -31.54
N GLN A 542 -7.27 -2.87 -32.60
CA GLN A 542 -7.47 -4.32 -32.65
C GLN A 542 -6.60 -5.03 -31.61
N LEU A 543 -5.36 -4.59 -31.42
CA LEU A 543 -4.47 -5.13 -30.39
C LEU A 543 -5.06 -4.93 -28.99
N TRP A 544 -5.59 -3.75 -28.70
CA TRP A 544 -6.26 -3.49 -27.42
C TRP A 544 -7.55 -4.30 -27.26
N LYS A 545 -8.32 -4.49 -28.33
CA LYS A 545 -9.53 -5.32 -28.32
C LYS A 545 -9.21 -6.77 -27.98
N ASP A 546 -8.15 -7.34 -28.57
CA ASP A 546 -7.69 -8.71 -28.29
C ASP A 546 -7.30 -8.88 -26.80
N ASP A 547 -6.59 -7.90 -26.23
CA ASP A 547 -6.23 -7.91 -24.80
C ASP A 547 -7.47 -7.80 -23.89
N LEU A 548 -8.43 -6.94 -24.26
CA LEU A 548 -9.69 -6.77 -23.51
C LEU A 548 -10.53 -8.04 -23.50
N ASP A 549 -10.63 -8.72 -24.64
CA ASP A 549 -11.39 -9.97 -24.77
C ASP A 549 -10.72 -11.08 -23.95
N THR A 550 -9.39 -11.21 -24.03
CA THR A 550 -8.61 -12.16 -23.22
C THR A 550 -8.77 -11.91 -21.72
N PHE A 551 -8.66 -10.64 -21.30
CA PHE A 551 -8.88 -10.24 -19.90
C PHE A 551 -10.30 -10.53 -19.43
N GLU A 552 -11.30 -10.22 -20.26
CA GLU A 552 -12.72 -10.44 -19.93
C GLU A 552 -13.02 -11.93 -19.72
N GLU A 553 -12.50 -12.81 -20.57
CA GLU A 553 -12.65 -14.26 -20.42
C GLU A 553 -12.04 -14.78 -19.12
N GLU A 554 -10.81 -14.39 -18.80
CA GLU A 554 -10.12 -14.83 -17.59
C GLU A 554 -10.76 -14.25 -16.31
N TRP A 555 -11.21 -13.00 -16.36
CA TRP A 555 -11.96 -12.39 -15.26
C TRP A 555 -13.28 -13.12 -15.00
N GLN A 556 -14.00 -13.55 -16.05
CA GLN A 556 -15.23 -14.33 -15.90
C GLN A 556 -14.98 -15.69 -15.25
N LYS A 557 -13.86 -16.36 -15.59
CA LYS A 557 -13.46 -17.62 -14.95
C LYS A 557 -13.18 -17.41 -13.45
N GLU A 558 -12.44 -16.36 -13.10
CA GLU A 558 -12.17 -16.01 -11.69
C GLU A 558 -13.47 -15.62 -10.94
N GLU A 559 -14.37 -14.88 -11.58
CA GLU A 559 -15.68 -14.51 -11.01
C GLU A 559 -16.55 -15.76 -10.74
N ALA A 560 -16.54 -16.73 -11.66
CA ALA A 560 -17.28 -17.98 -11.53
C ALA A 560 -16.72 -18.85 -10.39
N SER A 561 -15.39 -19.02 -10.31
CA SER A 561 -14.72 -19.73 -9.22
C SER A 561 -15.06 -19.11 -7.85
N TRP A 562 -15.03 -17.78 -7.78
CA TRP A 562 -15.38 -17.08 -6.55
C TRP A 562 -16.84 -17.30 -6.14
N LYS A 563 -17.78 -17.28 -7.10
CA LYS A 563 -19.20 -17.55 -6.82
C LYS A 563 -19.41 -18.97 -6.31
N SER A 564 -18.77 -19.98 -6.89
CA SER A 564 -18.88 -21.36 -6.41
C SER A 564 -18.30 -21.53 -4.99
N ASP A 565 -17.16 -20.90 -4.70
CA ASP A 565 -16.54 -20.96 -3.37
C ASP A 565 -17.39 -20.26 -2.31
N THR A 566 -18.02 -19.15 -2.67
CA THR A 566 -18.90 -18.40 -1.77
C THR A 566 -20.23 -19.13 -1.53
N MET A 567 -20.79 -19.78 -2.55
CA MET A 567 -22.04 -20.54 -2.43
C MET A 567 -21.87 -21.86 -1.66
N SER A 568 -20.73 -22.54 -1.79
CA SER A 568 -20.43 -23.76 -1.02
C SER A 568 -20.24 -23.51 0.49
N GLN A 569 -20.01 -22.25 0.89
CA GLN A 569 -19.84 -21.81 2.28
C GLN A 569 -21.09 -21.11 2.85
N ALA A 570 -22.17 -20.99 2.08
CA ALA A 570 -23.39 -20.32 2.53
C ALA A 570 -24.12 -21.15 3.61
N CYS A 571 -24.52 -20.47 4.70
CA CYS A 571 -25.30 -21.06 5.79
C CYS A 571 -26.69 -21.53 5.29
N PRO A 572 -27.09 -22.80 5.48
CA PRO A 572 -28.37 -23.36 5.02
C PRO A 572 -29.63 -22.68 5.60
N ILE A 573 -29.47 -21.82 6.61
CA ILE A 573 -30.56 -21.19 7.37
C ILE A 573 -31.01 -19.87 6.72
N CYS A 574 -30.24 -19.34 5.75
CA CYS A 574 -30.47 -18.02 5.15
C CYS A 574 -31.27 -18.02 3.84
N GLU A 575 -31.71 -19.18 3.33
CA GLU A 575 -32.58 -19.26 2.16
C GLU A 575 -34.07 -19.22 2.54
N PRO A 576 -34.93 -18.51 1.77
CA PRO A 576 -36.38 -18.63 1.94
C PRO A 576 -36.83 -20.04 1.55
N PRO A 577 -37.96 -20.56 2.09
CA PRO A 577 -38.50 -21.83 1.64
C PRO A 577 -38.82 -21.73 0.14
N ILE A 578 -38.19 -22.59 -0.65
CA ILE A 578 -38.53 -22.79 -2.05
C ILE A 578 -40.00 -23.23 -2.09
N ASN A 579 -40.85 -22.45 -2.77
CA ASN A 579 -42.20 -22.87 -3.12
C ASN A 579 -42.11 -24.08 -4.05
N SER A 580 -42.17 -25.29 -3.50
CA SER A 580 -42.32 -26.52 -4.28
C SER A 580 -43.81 -26.79 -4.51
N ASN A 581 -44.41 -26.10 -5.48
CA ASN A 581 -45.51 -26.67 -6.26
C ASN A 581 -44.87 -27.35 -7.47
N ALA A 582 -44.48 -28.61 -7.31
CA ALA A 582 -44.23 -29.51 -8.42
C ALA A 582 -44.35 -30.96 -7.93
N ASP A 583 -45.31 -31.65 -8.53
CA ASP A 583 -45.52 -33.09 -8.57
C ASP A 583 -44.25 -33.92 -8.32
N MET A 584 -44.33 -34.87 -7.40
CA MET A 584 -43.49 -36.06 -7.46
C MET A 584 -44.33 -37.30 -7.22
N GLY A 585 -44.48 -38.06 -8.31
CA GLY A 585 -44.98 -39.42 -8.36
C GLY A 585 -44.09 -40.40 -7.59
N GLN A 586 -44.62 -41.61 -7.55
CA GLN A 586 -44.24 -42.75 -6.73
C GLN A 586 -42.81 -43.28 -6.96
N GLU A 587 -42.43 -44.18 -6.04
CA GLU A 587 -41.36 -45.20 -6.11
C GLU A 587 -39.93 -44.72 -5.74
N LEU A 588 -39.15 -45.34 -4.85
CA LEU A 588 -39.06 -46.73 -4.37
C LEU A 588 -38.42 -46.81 -2.96
N LEU A 589 -38.80 -47.87 -2.25
CA LEU A 589 -38.31 -48.33 -0.95
C LEU A 589 -36.82 -48.73 -0.96
N GLY A 590 -36.08 -48.38 0.10
CA GLY A 590 -34.75 -48.92 0.36
C GLY A 590 -34.32 -48.72 1.82
N ARG A 591 -34.56 -49.74 2.65
CA ARG A 591 -34.20 -49.80 4.09
C ARG A 591 -32.68 -49.81 4.29
N GLY A 592 -32.20 -49.10 5.32
CA GLY A 592 -30.84 -49.27 5.86
C GLY A 592 -30.57 -48.49 7.14
N LYS A 593 -31.01 -49.01 8.30
CA LYS A 593 -30.53 -48.55 9.62
C LYS A 593 -29.06 -48.94 9.79
N ARG A 594 -28.18 -47.96 10.03
CA ARG A 594 -26.91 -48.16 10.76
C ARG A 594 -26.58 -46.96 11.65
N THR A 595 -26.80 -47.14 12.94
CA THR A 595 -26.07 -46.48 14.04
C THR A 595 -24.58 -46.84 13.94
N ILE A 596 -23.65 -45.95 14.33
CA ILE A 596 -22.43 -46.24 15.11
C ILE A 596 -21.61 -44.96 15.43
N LYS A 597 -21.45 -44.75 16.75
CA LYS A 597 -20.27 -44.37 17.57
C LYS A 597 -19.43 -43.10 17.28
N LYS A 598 -19.32 -42.29 18.35
CA LYS A 598 -18.12 -41.53 18.73
C LYS A 598 -16.90 -42.45 18.90
N PRO A 599 -15.69 -41.94 18.65
CA PRO A 599 -14.57 -42.19 19.56
C PRO A 599 -13.86 -40.90 19.97
N GLY A 600 -13.34 -40.91 21.20
CA GLY A 600 -12.44 -39.89 21.71
C GLY A 600 -10.97 -40.27 21.55
N HIS A 601 -10.14 -39.36 22.09
CA HIS A 601 -8.78 -39.53 22.62
C HIS A 601 -7.53 -39.35 21.72
N PHE A 602 -6.71 -38.38 22.18
CA PHE A 602 -5.23 -38.26 22.19
C PHE A 602 -4.44 -38.05 20.89
N ASN A 603 -3.74 -36.91 20.76
CA ASN A 603 -2.33 -36.77 21.13
C ASN A 603 -1.79 -35.34 20.89
N ALA A 604 -1.00 -34.85 21.84
CA ALA A 604 -0.16 -33.66 21.76
C ALA A 604 1.24 -34.06 21.26
N PHE A 605 1.89 -33.20 20.46
CA PHE A 605 3.31 -33.31 20.15
C PHE A 605 4.00 -31.97 20.44
N TYR A 606 5.00 -32.02 21.33
CA TYR A 606 6.10 -31.07 21.41
C TYR A 606 7.24 -31.60 20.52
N LEU A 607 7.97 -30.70 19.87
CA LEU A 607 9.27 -30.98 19.27
C LEU A 607 10.26 -29.91 19.75
N GLU A 608 11.48 -30.39 20.01
CA GLU A 608 12.62 -29.74 20.68
C GLU A 608 13.13 -28.45 20.02
#